data_AF-A0A2E7LNY5-F1
#
_entry.id   AF-A0A2E7LNY5-F1
#
_cell.length_a   1.000
_cell.length_b   1.000
_cell.length_c   1.000
_cell.angle_alpha   90.00
_cell.angle_beta   90.00
_cell.angle_gamma   90.00
#
_symmetry.space_group_name_H-M   'P 1'
#
loop_
_entity.id
_entity.type
_entity.pdbx_description
1 polymer ?
#
loop_
_entity_poly.entity_id
_entity_poly.type
_entity_poly.pdbx_seq_one_letter_code
_entity_poly.pdbx_strand_id
1 'polypeptide(L)'
;KTCEDLMSVIDSAPEVNWDYDIKGLKPNLDYQPREEATASEFIKELYDQMLKIELKEDSDVFKYLLQKMELGVSRKKIIEALKENAEKELEAATKKEYDISQYLDKDDEGKRIAVVLPEGIGDVFISTSILEDLKNSYPDHNIYYITKPEFACVLEGNPFIHKTVPFNPLCDDVLYLEGYSGRPDRKDNKGYFEVAILLHVQNQRFLNYTRN
;
A
#
# COMPACT_ATOMS: atom_id res chain seq x y z
N LYS A 1 -43.67 16.66 4.90
CA LYS A 1 -44.24 15.49 4.19
C LYS A 1 -43.19 14.63 3.51
N THR A 2 -42.58 15.02 2.38
CA THR A 2 -41.66 14.12 1.64
C THR A 2 -40.44 13.63 2.43
N CYS A 3 -39.85 14.47 3.31
CA CYS A 3 -38.74 14.04 4.17
C CYS A 3 -39.19 13.15 5.35
N GLU A 4 -40.39 13.37 5.88
CA GLU A 4 -40.92 12.56 7.01
C GLU A 4 -41.28 11.16 6.53
N ASP A 5 -41.82 11.06 5.31
CA ASP A 5 -42.14 9.78 4.69
C ASP A 5 -40.86 8.97 4.46
N LEU A 6 -39.77 9.61 4.00
CA LEU A 6 -38.48 8.96 3.78
C LEU A 6 -37.83 8.47 5.08
N MET A 7 -37.89 9.28 6.14
CA MET A 7 -37.38 8.89 7.47
C MET A 7 -38.15 7.69 8.02
N SER A 8 -39.48 7.66 7.86
CA SER A 8 -40.30 6.53 8.32
C SER A 8 -39.95 5.21 7.62
N VAL A 9 -39.54 5.27 6.36
CA VAL A 9 -39.08 4.09 5.58
C VAL A 9 -37.72 3.60 6.07
N ILE A 10 -36.81 4.52 6.42
CA ILE A 10 -35.48 4.16 6.96
C ILE A 10 -35.61 3.61 8.38
N ASP A 11 -36.43 4.22 9.22
CA ASP A 11 -36.63 3.82 10.63
C ASP A 11 -37.40 2.49 10.75
N SER A 12 -38.21 2.13 9.76
CA SER A 12 -38.93 0.86 9.71
C SER A 12 -38.16 -0.26 9.02
N ALA A 13 -37.00 0.04 8.44
CA ALA A 13 -36.15 -0.97 7.85
C ALA A 13 -35.60 -1.89 8.95
N PRO A 14 -35.66 -3.23 8.78
CA PRO A 14 -35.08 -4.14 9.75
C PRO A 14 -33.58 -3.92 9.86
N GLU A 15 -33.05 -4.05 11.07
CA GLU A 15 -31.62 -3.97 11.31
C GLU A 15 -30.93 -5.16 10.62
N VAL A 16 -30.23 -4.88 9.52
CA VAL A 16 -29.50 -5.90 8.76
C VAL A 16 -28.11 -6.03 9.34
N ASN A 17 -27.81 -7.19 9.92
CA ASN A 17 -26.44 -7.56 10.25
C ASN A 17 -25.75 -8.02 8.97
N TRP A 18 -24.88 -7.17 8.42
CA TRP A 18 -24.11 -7.48 7.24
C TRP A 18 -22.96 -8.43 7.60
N ASP A 19 -23.11 -9.71 7.30
CA ASP A 19 -22.09 -10.75 7.50
C ASP A 19 -21.09 -10.83 6.35
N TYR A 20 -20.63 -9.66 5.85
CA TYR A 20 -19.61 -9.59 4.81
C TYR A 20 -18.30 -10.20 5.30
N ASP A 21 -18.09 -11.48 5.04
CA ASP A 21 -16.79 -12.12 5.13
C ASP A 21 -16.04 -11.82 3.82
N ILE A 22 -15.37 -10.66 3.75
CA ILE A 22 -14.39 -10.36 2.69
C ILE A 22 -13.14 -11.21 2.93
N LYS A 23 -13.29 -12.53 3.03
CA LYS A 23 -12.19 -13.44 2.71
C LYS A 23 -11.99 -13.30 1.22
N GLY A 24 -11.03 -12.46 0.83
CA GLY A 24 -10.63 -12.33 -0.57
C GLY A 24 -10.49 -13.72 -1.17
N LEU A 25 -11.26 -14.00 -2.22
CA LEU A 25 -11.18 -15.26 -2.94
C LEU A 25 -9.74 -15.38 -3.46
N LYS A 26 -8.98 -16.31 -2.88
CA LYS A 26 -7.60 -16.56 -3.31
C LYS A 26 -7.61 -17.52 -4.49
N PRO A 27 -6.81 -17.25 -5.54
CA PRO A 27 -6.60 -18.21 -6.61
C PRO A 27 -6.08 -19.54 -6.07
N ASN A 28 -6.58 -20.66 -6.61
CA ASN A 28 -6.08 -22.01 -6.36
C ASN A 28 -5.15 -22.44 -7.50
N LEU A 29 -3.88 -22.06 -7.41
CA LEU A 29 -2.88 -22.30 -8.46
C LEU A 29 -2.53 -23.79 -8.65
N ASP A 30 -2.87 -24.65 -7.69
CA ASP A 30 -2.63 -26.09 -7.77
C ASP A 30 -3.74 -26.85 -8.52
N TYR A 31 -4.82 -26.16 -8.90
CA TYR A 31 -5.94 -26.76 -9.60
C TYR A 31 -5.52 -27.39 -10.95
N GLN A 32 -6.03 -28.59 -11.22
CA GLN A 32 -5.83 -29.33 -12.47
C GLN A 32 -7.18 -29.52 -13.18
N PRO A 33 -7.37 -28.95 -14.38
CA PRO A 33 -8.61 -29.07 -15.14
C PRO A 33 -8.79 -30.48 -15.73
N ARG A 34 -10.04 -30.83 -16.07
CA ARG A 34 -10.36 -32.15 -16.64
C ARG A 34 -9.74 -32.34 -18.03
N GLU A 35 -9.20 -33.53 -18.29
CA GLU A 35 -8.56 -33.86 -19.58
C GLU A 35 -9.57 -33.89 -20.74
N GLU A 36 -10.80 -34.38 -20.50
CA GLU A 36 -11.84 -34.57 -21.53
C GLU A 36 -12.84 -33.41 -21.67
N ALA A 37 -12.51 -32.19 -21.23
CA ALA A 37 -13.40 -31.03 -21.38
C ALA A 37 -13.42 -30.47 -22.82
N THR A 38 -14.52 -29.87 -23.26
CA THR A 38 -14.52 -29.01 -24.47
C THR A 38 -13.72 -27.72 -24.23
N ALA A 39 -13.33 -26.99 -25.28
CA ALA A 39 -12.59 -25.73 -25.13
C ALA A 39 -13.35 -24.68 -24.28
N SER A 40 -14.66 -24.59 -24.47
CA SER A 40 -15.54 -23.70 -23.68
C SER A 40 -15.58 -24.11 -22.21
N GLU A 41 -15.81 -25.40 -21.93
CA GLU A 41 -15.86 -25.92 -20.56
C GLU A 41 -14.52 -25.77 -19.84
N PHE A 42 -13.41 -26.03 -20.53
CA PHE A 42 -12.06 -25.87 -20.01
C PHE A 42 -11.78 -24.43 -19.56
N ILE A 43 -12.16 -23.43 -20.38
CA ILE A 43 -11.94 -22.02 -20.04
C ILE A 43 -12.79 -21.62 -18.83
N LYS A 44 -14.08 -21.98 -18.82
CA LYS A 44 -14.99 -21.70 -17.69
C LYS A 44 -14.52 -22.34 -16.39
N GLU A 45 -14.10 -23.61 -16.48
CA GLU A 45 -13.59 -24.37 -15.34
C GLU A 45 -12.33 -23.74 -14.75
N LEU A 46 -11.41 -23.24 -15.57
CA LEU A 46 -10.23 -22.53 -15.07
C LEU A 46 -10.59 -21.24 -14.34
N TYR A 47 -11.46 -20.41 -14.91
CA TYR A 47 -11.83 -19.15 -14.25
C TYR A 47 -12.58 -19.39 -12.92
N ASP A 48 -13.50 -20.35 -12.89
CA ASP A 48 -14.28 -20.66 -11.71
C ASP A 48 -13.45 -21.39 -10.63
N GLN A 49 -12.71 -22.44 -11.00
CA GLN A 49 -12.04 -23.29 -10.01
C GLN A 49 -10.64 -22.80 -9.62
N MET A 50 -9.87 -22.29 -10.57
CA MET A 50 -8.51 -21.79 -10.34
C MET A 50 -8.53 -20.32 -9.93
N LEU A 51 -9.28 -19.44 -10.62
CA LEU A 51 -9.27 -18.01 -10.31
C LEU A 51 -10.40 -17.57 -9.36
N LYS A 52 -11.42 -18.40 -9.14
CA LYS A 52 -12.61 -18.07 -8.33
C LYS A 52 -13.37 -16.86 -8.89
N ILE A 53 -13.42 -16.77 -10.23
CA ILE A 53 -14.08 -15.71 -10.98
C ILE A 53 -15.13 -16.33 -11.90
N GLU A 54 -16.36 -15.85 -11.84
CA GLU A 54 -17.40 -16.23 -12.79
C GLU A 54 -17.11 -15.61 -14.16
N LEU A 55 -16.97 -16.45 -15.19
CA LEU A 55 -16.69 -16.00 -16.56
C LEU A 55 -17.91 -16.19 -17.46
N LYS A 56 -18.42 -15.08 -18.01
CA LYS A 56 -19.52 -15.08 -18.96
C LYS A 56 -19.02 -15.31 -20.39
N GLU A 57 -19.82 -16.02 -21.20
CA GLU A 57 -19.46 -16.38 -22.59
C GLU A 57 -19.40 -15.16 -23.54
N ASP A 58 -20.14 -14.10 -23.22
CA ASP A 58 -20.13 -12.86 -23.98
C ASP A 58 -18.90 -11.99 -23.70
N SER A 59 -18.11 -12.32 -22.67
CA SER A 59 -16.91 -11.57 -22.31
C SER A 59 -15.83 -11.64 -23.38
N ASP A 60 -15.13 -10.52 -23.59
CA ASP A 60 -14.03 -10.44 -24.54
C ASP A 60 -12.90 -11.39 -24.19
N VAL A 61 -12.68 -11.61 -22.88
CA VAL A 61 -11.69 -12.56 -22.35
C VAL A 61 -12.02 -14.00 -22.78
N PHE A 62 -13.28 -14.42 -22.63
CA PHE A 62 -13.70 -15.75 -23.04
C PHE A 62 -13.52 -15.96 -24.55
N LYS A 63 -13.99 -15.00 -25.37
CA LYS A 63 -13.84 -15.04 -26.83
C LYS A 63 -12.39 -15.10 -27.28
N TYR A 64 -11.52 -14.31 -26.64
CA TYR A 64 -10.09 -14.27 -26.92
C TYR A 64 -9.42 -15.62 -26.64
N LEU A 65 -9.68 -16.21 -25.47
CA LEU A 65 -9.09 -17.50 -25.09
C LEU A 65 -9.57 -18.64 -25.99
N LEU A 66 -10.85 -18.62 -26.37
CA LEU A 66 -11.42 -19.59 -27.29
C LEU A 66 -10.76 -19.50 -28.68
N GLN A 67 -10.60 -18.29 -29.22
CA GLN A 67 -9.87 -18.06 -30.47
C GLN A 67 -8.41 -18.54 -30.39
N LYS A 68 -7.72 -18.33 -29.26
CA LYS A 68 -6.34 -18.83 -29.07
C LYS A 68 -6.26 -20.35 -29.09
N MET A 69 -7.24 -21.04 -28.51
CA MET A 69 -7.32 -22.50 -28.58
C MET A 69 -7.61 -22.99 -30.00
N GLU A 70 -8.46 -22.30 -30.75
CA GLU A 70 -8.71 -22.59 -32.17
C GLU A 70 -7.45 -22.43 -33.02
N LEU A 71 -6.61 -21.43 -32.71
CA LEU A 71 -5.31 -21.20 -33.36
C LEU A 71 -4.22 -22.20 -32.94
N GLY A 72 -4.55 -23.23 -32.17
CA GLY A 72 -3.64 -24.31 -31.79
C GLY A 72 -2.78 -24.03 -30.55
N VAL A 73 -3.12 -23.03 -29.74
CA VAL A 73 -2.44 -22.85 -28.44
C VAL A 73 -2.81 -24.01 -27.52
N SER A 74 -1.80 -24.73 -27.03
CA SER A 74 -1.99 -25.86 -26.11
C SER A 74 -2.61 -25.42 -24.78
N ARG A 75 -3.50 -26.26 -24.21
CA ARG A 75 -4.07 -26.07 -22.85
C ARG A 75 -3.02 -25.78 -21.79
N LYS A 76 -1.88 -26.49 -21.83
CA LYS A 76 -0.76 -26.30 -20.90
C LYS A 76 -0.25 -24.86 -20.87
N LYS A 77 -0.03 -24.25 -22.05
CA LYS A 77 0.40 -22.84 -22.16
C LYS A 77 -0.62 -21.86 -21.61
N ILE A 78 -1.92 -22.12 -21.77
CA ILE A 78 -2.99 -21.27 -21.22
C ILE A 78 -2.96 -21.34 -19.69
N ILE A 79 -2.83 -22.54 -19.12
CA ILE A 79 -2.71 -22.74 -17.68
C ILE A 79 -1.47 -22.01 -17.15
N GLU A 80 -0.30 -22.19 -17.76
CA GLU A 80 0.95 -21.52 -17.37
C GLU A 80 0.80 -19.99 -17.39
N ALA A 81 0.24 -19.42 -18.46
CA ALA A 81 0.04 -17.97 -18.56
C ALA A 81 -0.93 -17.42 -17.51
N LEU A 82 -2.01 -18.14 -17.21
CA LEU A 82 -2.95 -17.72 -16.17
C LEU A 82 -2.35 -17.84 -14.77
N LYS A 83 -1.54 -18.88 -14.51
CA LYS A 83 -0.81 -19.01 -13.24
C LYS A 83 0.18 -17.86 -13.05
N GLU A 84 0.98 -17.55 -14.06
CA GLU A 84 1.95 -16.45 -14.00
C GLU A 84 1.25 -15.10 -13.75
N ASN A 85 0.12 -14.83 -14.40
CA ASN A 85 -0.65 -13.62 -14.16
C ASN A 85 -1.24 -13.58 -12.74
N ALA A 86 -1.80 -14.69 -12.26
CA ALA A 86 -2.35 -14.76 -10.91
C ALA A 86 -1.26 -14.62 -9.84
N GLU A 87 -0.07 -15.18 -10.05
CA GLU A 87 1.10 -14.98 -9.19
C GLU A 87 1.54 -13.52 -9.15
N LYS A 88 1.62 -12.84 -10.30
CA LYS A 88 1.96 -11.41 -10.35
C LYS A 88 0.93 -10.54 -9.62
N GLU A 89 -0.36 -10.83 -9.77
CA GLU A 89 -1.42 -10.13 -9.04
C GLU A 89 -1.34 -10.41 -7.53
N LEU A 90 -1.06 -11.65 -7.13
CA LEU A 90 -0.81 -12.02 -5.73
C LEU A 90 0.42 -11.29 -5.20
N GLU A 91 1.53 -11.24 -5.93
CA GLU A 91 2.77 -10.52 -5.56
C GLU A 91 2.54 -9.01 -5.47
N ALA A 92 1.77 -8.42 -6.39
CA ALA A 92 1.39 -7.01 -6.36
C ALA A 92 0.51 -6.70 -5.14
N ALA A 93 -0.45 -7.57 -4.84
CA ALA A 93 -1.29 -7.48 -3.65
C ALA A 93 -0.54 -7.79 -2.34
N THR A 94 0.51 -8.62 -2.40
CA THR A 94 1.36 -9.00 -1.25
C THR A 94 2.65 -8.21 -1.17
N LYS A 95 2.85 -7.13 -1.96
CA LYS A 95 3.87 -6.12 -1.65
C LYS A 95 3.68 -5.78 -0.18
N LYS A 96 4.60 -6.27 0.66
CA LYS A 96 4.48 -6.24 2.12
C LYS A 96 3.98 -4.87 2.51
N GLU A 97 2.85 -4.81 3.21
CA GLU A 97 2.41 -3.57 3.85
C GLU A 97 3.64 -2.97 4.51
N TYR A 98 3.97 -1.74 4.12
CA TYR A 98 5.15 -1.08 4.64
C TYR A 98 4.96 -0.88 6.14
N ASP A 99 5.73 -1.63 6.91
CA ASP A 99 5.78 -1.51 8.35
C ASP A 99 7.01 -0.69 8.73
N ILE A 100 6.80 0.57 9.08
CA ILE A 100 7.89 1.46 9.50
C ILE A 100 8.52 0.99 10.81
N SER A 101 7.78 0.26 11.67
CA SER A 101 8.25 -0.15 13.00
C SER A 101 9.48 -1.06 12.95
N GLN A 102 9.69 -1.79 11.84
CA GLN A 102 10.87 -2.62 11.64
C GLN A 102 12.18 -1.83 11.58
N TYR A 103 12.11 -0.53 11.27
CA TYR A 103 13.27 0.36 11.20
C TYR A 103 13.50 1.11 12.52
N LEU A 104 12.56 1.08 13.45
CA LEU A 104 12.61 1.81 14.72
C LEU A 104 13.18 0.92 15.82
N ASP A 105 13.86 1.53 16.79
CA ASP A 105 14.36 0.80 17.95
C ASP A 105 13.27 0.76 19.01
N LYS A 106 13.24 -0.27 19.86
CA LYS A 106 12.08 -0.50 20.75
C LYS A 106 12.16 0.30 22.05
N ASP A 107 13.35 0.74 22.42
CA ASP A 107 13.69 1.36 23.69
C ASP A 107 13.52 2.88 23.71
N ASP A 108 13.19 3.49 22.56
CA ASP A 108 13.01 4.93 22.40
C ASP A 108 11.58 5.34 21.97
N GLU A 109 10.61 4.45 22.13
CA GLU A 109 9.19 4.78 21.94
C GLU A 109 8.80 5.96 22.86
N GLY A 110 8.12 6.97 22.29
CA GLY A 110 7.76 8.20 23.00
C GLY A 110 8.89 9.25 23.04
N LYS A 111 10.01 9.01 22.34
CA LYS A 111 11.14 9.93 22.24
C LYS A 111 11.69 10.02 20.81
N ARG A 112 10.85 9.91 19.79
CA ARG A 112 11.32 9.89 18.38
C ARG A 112 10.91 11.15 17.63
N ILE A 113 11.83 11.64 16.80
CA ILE A 113 11.57 12.71 15.83
C ILE A 113 11.85 12.16 14.43
N ALA A 114 10.90 12.31 13.52
CA ALA A 114 11.08 12.00 12.10
C ALA A 114 11.48 13.26 11.33
N VAL A 115 12.54 13.18 10.53
CA VAL A 115 12.88 14.19 9.51
C VAL A 115 12.74 13.54 8.13
N VAL A 116 11.82 14.04 7.30
CA VAL A 116 11.44 13.39 6.03
C VAL A 116 11.87 14.24 4.83
N LEU A 117 12.86 13.74 4.08
CA LEU A 117 13.34 14.34 2.84
C LEU A 117 13.75 13.23 1.84
N PRO A 118 12.83 12.80 0.96
CA PRO A 118 13.03 11.63 0.12
C PRO A 118 13.95 11.87 -1.09
N GLU A 119 14.05 13.11 -1.58
CA GLU A 119 14.71 13.40 -2.86
C GLU A 119 15.78 14.48 -2.75
N GLY A 120 16.65 14.54 -3.75
CA GLY A 120 17.66 15.57 -3.90
C GLY A 120 18.87 15.37 -2.98
N ILE A 121 19.95 14.80 -3.51
CA ILE A 121 21.19 14.57 -2.74
C ILE A 121 21.74 15.86 -2.11
N GLY A 122 21.63 17.00 -2.83
CA GLY A 122 22.02 18.31 -2.34
C GLY A 122 21.12 18.79 -1.20
N ASP A 123 19.81 18.61 -1.32
CA ASP A 123 18.85 19.00 -0.29
C ASP A 123 19.04 18.15 0.97
N VAL A 124 19.23 16.84 0.81
CA VAL A 124 19.56 15.90 1.89
C VAL A 124 20.83 16.36 2.60
N PHE A 125 21.89 16.69 1.86
CA PHE A 125 23.12 17.22 2.46
C PHE A 125 22.88 18.56 3.20
N ILE A 126 22.22 19.54 2.59
CA ILE A 126 21.97 20.85 3.19
C ILE A 126 21.15 20.71 4.48
N SER A 127 20.13 19.84 4.47
CA SER A 127 19.29 19.61 5.64
C SER A 127 20.05 19.05 6.85
N THR A 128 21.24 18.48 6.67
CA THR A 128 22.05 18.02 7.81
C THR A 128 22.45 19.16 8.75
N SER A 129 22.51 20.38 8.22
CA SER A 129 22.84 21.59 9.00
C SER A 129 21.84 21.93 10.09
N ILE A 130 20.56 21.51 9.95
CA ILE A 130 19.53 21.79 10.97
C ILE A 130 19.50 20.74 12.09
N LEU A 131 20.21 19.62 11.94
CA LEU A 131 20.08 18.48 12.85
C LEU A 131 20.76 18.74 14.20
N GLU A 132 21.84 19.54 14.23
CA GLU A 132 22.50 19.94 15.47
C GLU A 132 21.56 20.77 16.34
N ASP A 133 20.98 21.84 15.78
CA ASP A 133 20.04 22.70 16.49
C ASP A 133 18.78 21.94 16.92
N LEU A 134 18.31 21.03 16.08
CA LEU A 134 17.18 20.16 16.40
C LEU A 134 17.50 19.25 17.60
N LYS A 135 18.69 18.62 17.61
CA LYS A 135 19.13 17.77 18.71
C LYS A 135 19.35 18.58 20.00
N ASN A 136 19.84 19.81 19.89
CA ASN A 136 20.00 20.71 21.03
C ASN A 136 18.64 21.14 21.62
N SER A 137 17.62 21.31 20.77
CA SER A 137 16.26 21.68 21.19
C SER A 137 15.51 20.50 21.81
N TYR A 138 15.80 19.27 21.36
CA TYR A 138 15.18 18.03 21.83
C TYR A 138 16.25 17.01 22.26
N PRO A 139 17.02 17.27 23.34
CA PRO A 139 18.19 16.47 23.71
C PRO A 139 17.84 15.01 24.00
N ASP A 140 16.67 14.77 24.58
CA ASP A 140 16.20 13.43 24.95
C ASP A 140 15.59 12.63 23.79
N HIS A 141 15.47 13.22 22.59
CA HIS A 141 14.82 12.57 21.45
C HIS A 141 15.82 12.03 20.43
N ASN A 142 15.50 10.89 19.84
CA ASN A 142 16.25 10.28 18.75
C ASN A 142 15.73 10.78 17.40
N ILE A 143 16.65 11.24 16.55
CA ILE A 143 16.32 11.73 15.22
C ILE A 143 16.43 10.57 14.23
N TYR A 144 15.29 10.21 13.64
CA TYR A 144 15.20 9.28 12.53
C TYR A 144 15.10 10.06 11.23
N TYR A 145 16.05 9.83 10.33
CA TYR A 145 16.07 10.50 9.04
C TYR A 145 15.48 9.60 7.96
N ILE A 146 14.35 9.99 7.39
CA ILE A 146 13.63 9.22 6.37
C ILE A 146 13.99 9.78 4.98
N THR A 147 14.66 8.96 4.16
CA THR A 147 15.07 9.32 2.78
C THR A 147 15.08 8.11 1.85
N LYS A 148 15.19 8.33 0.53
CA LYS A 148 15.38 7.21 -0.41
C LYS A 148 16.74 6.55 -0.17
N PRO A 149 16.85 5.21 -0.27
CA PRO A 149 18.10 4.48 -0.02
C PRO A 149 19.30 4.98 -0.82
N GLU A 150 19.08 5.48 -2.03
CA GLU A 150 20.10 6.04 -2.91
C GLU A 150 20.81 7.29 -2.37
N PHE A 151 20.19 8.02 -1.42
CA PHE A 151 20.78 9.21 -0.78
C PHE A 151 21.28 8.96 0.65
N ALA A 152 21.03 7.77 1.21
CA ALA A 152 21.35 7.47 2.61
C ALA A 152 22.85 7.57 2.92
N CYS A 153 23.73 7.35 1.92
CA CYS A 153 25.18 7.44 2.08
C CYS A 153 25.66 8.84 2.51
N VAL A 154 24.91 9.90 2.18
CA VAL A 154 25.24 11.28 2.58
C VAL A 154 25.06 11.51 4.09
N LEU A 155 24.19 10.71 4.70
CA LEU A 155 23.83 10.80 6.12
C LEU A 155 24.74 9.96 7.01
N GLU A 156 25.58 9.10 6.41
CA GLU A 156 26.49 8.23 7.15
C GLU A 156 27.49 9.05 7.97
N GLY A 157 27.64 8.69 9.25
CA GLY A 157 28.57 9.35 10.17
C GLY A 157 28.07 10.69 10.75
N ASN A 158 26.86 11.14 10.44
CA ASN A 158 26.28 12.30 11.11
C ASN A 158 25.97 11.96 12.59
N PRO A 159 26.55 12.66 13.58
CA PRO A 159 26.42 12.30 15.00
C PRO A 159 25.04 12.60 15.59
N PHE A 160 24.21 13.38 14.89
CA PHE A 160 22.89 13.78 15.37
C PHE A 160 21.78 12.85 14.86
N ILE A 161 22.08 12.01 13.85
CA ILE A 161 21.14 11.03 13.31
C ILE A 161 21.28 9.74 14.11
N HIS A 162 20.17 9.28 14.69
CA HIS A 162 20.11 7.98 15.35
C HIS A 162 20.07 6.85 14.34
N LYS A 163 19.19 6.96 13.33
CA LYS A 163 19.03 5.94 12.29
C LYS A 163 18.44 6.52 11.01
N THR A 164 18.86 5.98 9.87
CA THR A 164 18.22 6.25 8.58
C THR A 164 17.12 5.23 8.32
N VAL A 165 16.00 5.70 7.78
CA VAL A 165 14.82 4.87 7.48
C VAL A 165 14.53 4.98 5.99
N PRO A 166 14.37 3.86 5.27
CA PRO A 166 13.97 3.88 3.87
C PRO A 166 12.60 4.54 3.69
N PHE A 167 12.57 5.55 2.83
CA PHE A 167 11.34 6.26 2.51
C PHE A 167 10.31 5.34 1.84
N ASN A 168 9.06 5.51 2.26
CA ASN A 168 7.87 4.96 1.63
C ASN A 168 6.83 6.09 1.48
N PRO A 169 5.99 6.08 0.44
CA PRO A 169 4.94 7.09 0.28
C PRO A 169 4.01 7.28 1.50
N LEU A 170 3.84 6.28 2.37
CA LEU A 170 3.10 6.45 3.63
C LEU A 170 3.75 7.46 4.58
N CYS A 171 5.06 7.69 4.48
CA CYS A 171 5.79 8.69 5.27
C CYS A 171 5.46 10.14 4.85
N ASP A 172 4.73 10.35 3.75
CA ASP A 172 4.23 11.68 3.38
C ASP A 172 2.99 12.08 4.18
N ASP A 173 2.39 11.16 4.92
CA ASP A 173 1.26 11.44 5.80
C ASP A 173 1.76 11.68 7.23
N VAL A 174 1.66 12.94 7.67
CA VAL A 174 2.02 13.34 9.05
C VAL A 174 1.17 12.56 10.06
N LEU A 175 -0.10 12.27 9.77
CA LEU A 175 -0.97 11.53 10.70
C LEU A 175 -0.62 10.04 10.77
N TYR A 176 0.03 9.49 9.74
CA TYR A 176 0.60 8.15 9.81
C TYR A 176 1.81 8.12 10.75
N LEU A 177 2.64 9.16 10.74
CA LEU A 177 3.86 9.27 11.54
C LEU A 177 3.60 9.68 12.99
N GLU A 178 2.82 10.73 13.22
CA GLU A 178 2.53 11.29 14.57
C GLU A 178 1.30 10.66 15.23
N GLY A 179 0.48 9.95 14.45
CA GLY A 179 -0.78 9.41 14.92
C GLY A 179 -1.89 10.46 14.96
N TYR A 180 -3.04 10.03 15.45
CA TYR A 180 -4.24 10.83 15.60
C TYR A 180 -5.14 10.23 16.68
N SER A 181 -5.86 11.08 17.41
CA SER A 181 -6.84 10.64 18.40
C SER A 181 -8.12 11.47 18.35
N GLY A 182 -9.24 10.90 18.82
CA GLY A 182 -10.48 11.63 19.05
C GLY A 182 -11.30 11.91 17.80
N ARG A 183 -11.17 11.06 16.77
CA ARG A 183 -11.96 11.17 15.55
C ARG A 183 -13.16 10.20 15.58
N PRO A 184 -14.37 10.65 15.21
CA PRO A 184 -15.56 9.78 15.23
C PRO A 184 -15.58 8.75 14.08
N ASP A 185 -14.82 8.99 13.01
CA ASP A 185 -14.82 8.20 11.78
C ASP A 185 -13.75 7.09 11.73
N ARG A 186 -12.87 7.01 12.74
CA ARG A 186 -11.73 6.07 12.73
C ARG A 186 -11.19 5.81 14.14
N LYS A 187 -10.60 4.62 14.33
CA LYS A 187 -9.96 4.24 15.60
C LYS A 187 -8.65 5.02 15.78
N ASP A 188 -8.41 5.49 17.00
CA ASP A 188 -7.17 6.20 17.36
C ASP A 188 -5.91 5.42 16.95
N ASN A 189 -4.91 6.15 16.47
CA ASN A 189 -3.58 5.67 16.15
C ASN A 189 -2.57 6.48 16.96
N LYS A 190 -1.67 5.80 17.69
CA LYS A 190 -0.65 6.48 18.49
C LYS A 190 0.48 7.09 17.66
N GLY A 191 0.63 6.68 16.41
CA GLY A 191 1.79 7.05 15.61
C GLY A 191 3.07 6.36 16.07
N TYR A 192 4.18 6.76 15.48
CA TYR A 192 5.52 6.23 15.70
C TYR A 192 6.50 7.28 16.22
N PHE A 193 6.18 8.56 16.01
CA PHE A 193 7.03 9.72 16.28
C PHE A 193 6.23 10.79 17.02
N GLU A 194 6.92 11.53 17.89
CA GLU A 194 6.31 12.62 18.67
C GLU A 194 6.22 13.90 17.83
N VAL A 195 7.13 14.01 16.85
CA VAL A 195 7.18 15.10 15.87
C VAL A 195 7.66 14.54 14.53
N ALA A 196 6.98 14.90 13.44
CA ALA A 196 7.36 14.60 12.07
C ALA A 196 7.56 15.89 11.25
N ILE A 197 8.80 16.15 10.83
CA ILE A 197 9.21 17.31 10.06
C ILE A 197 9.35 16.92 8.59
N LEU A 198 8.36 17.25 7.77
CA LEU A 198 8.35 16.95 6.34
C LEU A 198 8.94 18.11 5.53
N LEU A 199 10.28 18.14 5.42
CA LEU A 199 11.02 19.22 4.73
C LEU A 199 10.68 19.33 3.24
N HIS A 200 10.29 18.22 2.62
CA HIS A 200 10.10 18.13 1.19
C HIS A 200 8.77 18.67 0.67
N VAL A 201 7.75 18.83 1.54
CA VAL A 201 6.37 19.11 1.10
C VAL A 201 6.31 20.42 0.32
N GLN A 202 6.95 21.49 0.80
CA GLN A 202 6.90 22.80 0.15
C GLN A 202 7.89 22.95 -1.01
N ASN A 203 8.94 22.14 -1.06
CA ASN A 203 10.07 22.32 -1.97
C ASN A 203 10.10 21.31 -3.12
N GLN A 204 9.56 20.10 -2.92
CA GLN A 204 9.63 18.99 -3.87
C GLN A 204 8.25 18.54 -4.37
N ARG A 205 7.18 18.77 -3.59
CA ARG A 205 5.80 18.41 -3.98
C ARG A 205 5.02 19.55 -4.63
N PHE A 206 5.22 20.78 -4.17
CA PHE A 206 4.56 21.95 -4.73
C PHE A 206 5.55 22.77 -5.58
N LEU A 207 5.14 23.13 -6.79
CA LEU A 207 5.93 23.98 -7.69
C LEU A 207 5.90 25.44 -7.20
N ASN A 208 6.70 25.74 -6.19
CA ASN A 208 6.69 27.05 -5.52
C ASN A 208 7.85 27.98 -5.95
N TYR A 209 8.77 27.48 -6.78
CA TYR A 209 9.97 28.21 -7.23
C TYR A 209 10.06 28.29 -8.76
N THR A 210 9.00 28.78 -9.41
CA THR A 210 9.03 29.02 -10.88
C THR A 210 9.83 30.25 -11.29
N ARG A 211 10.28 31.07 -10.33
CA ARG A 211 11.05 32.30 -10.57
C ARG A 211 12.16 32.41 -9.54
N ASN A 212 13.39 32.52 -10.04
CA ASN A 212 14.59 32.88 -9.29
C ASN A 212 14.80 34.38 -9.32
#